data_AF-A0A6V8KYN8-F1
#
_entry.id   AF-A0A6V8KYN8-F1
#
_cell.length_a   1.000
_cell.length_b   1.000
_cell.length_c   1.000
_cell.angle_alpha   90.00
_cell.angle_beta   90.00
_cell.angle_gamma   90.00
#
_symmetry.space_group_name_H-M   'P 1'
#
loop_
_entity.id
_entity.type
_entity.pdbx_description
1 polymer ?
#
loop_
_entity_poly.entity_id
_entity_poly.type
_entity_poly.pdbx_seq_one_letter_code
_entity_poly.pdbx_strand_id
1 'polypeptide(L)'
;MGAVRSIAVTSRNAGNLDVFNVGDNGRVFTSWWYQGSDWAGGRAIGGFFPPDAPVAAISKSPNSIDLFVTGNDGRVYTSWWYEGQDWSGVNDNWRPIGGFFPPGAPITVASRHAGNLDLFVTGNDGRVYTSWWYEGQDWSGVNDNWRSIGGFFPAGAPISVTSRHAGNLDLFITGNDGRVYTSWWYEGQDWSGVNDNWRSIGGFFPAGAPVEAISKSPNSIDLFITGNDGRVYTSWWYEGQEWSGLNDNWRSIGGFFPAGAPISVTSRHAGNLDLFITGHDGRVYTSWWYEGQDWSGVNDNWRSIGGFFPAGAPVEAISKSPNSIDLFITGNDGRVYTSWWYEGQDWSGVNDNWRSIPPQPSGRAINVALESFRCHTETDEAGADEPYIIVAAIDLRSTVNVGGFGLPIPASRAFVYGAFEDVDEQETHQVPFQPVWGLNGEARSLQNPDDTIFLVGLMEWDDGNAQALRNLVAASVNSALFASLNVTDRSTRVNLLMQAFNGALQTPTGGPSTDEWVGLGQELRLVTADVILAETGGTARRSLRFQGTAATTRLPSPFAQRPTSPVWTPASGRQHGCRPDVALARRRSCSGGRRR
;
A
#
# COMPACT_ATOMS: atom_id res chain seq x y z
N MET A 1 4.27 -18.37 16.61
CA MET A 1 4.42 -16.91 16.53
C MET A 1 4.58 -16.59 15.05
N GLY A 2 3.69 -15.79 14.48
CA GLY A 2 3.85 -15.33 13.10
C GLY A 2 5.09 -14.46 13.00
N ALA A 3 5.73 -14.42 11.82
CA ALA A 3 6.79 -13.46 11.56
C ALA A 3 6.27 -12.04 11.83
N VAL A 4 7.07 -11.21 12.48
CA VAL A 4 6.67 -9.81 12.71
C VAL A 4 6.86 -9.05 11.41
N ARG A 5 5.80 -8.36 10.95
CA ARG A 5 5.82 -7.54 9.73
C ARG A 5 6.95 -6.51 9.73
N SER A 6 7.81 -6.62 8.73
CA SER A 6 8.78 -5.59 8.39
C SER A 6 8.08 -4.41 7.68
N ILE A 7 8.56 -3.21 7.98
CA ILE A 7 8.11 -1.95 7.39
C ILE A 7 9.31 -1.34 6.69
N ALA A 8 9.09 -0.79 5.50
CA ALA A 8 10.03 0.11 4.85
C ALA A 8 9.52 1.54 4.99
N VAL A 9 10.40 2.48 5.28
CA VAL A 9 10.08 3.91 5.22
C VAL A 9 11.13 4.63 4.39
N THR A 10 10.68 5.61 3.61
CA THR A 10 11.58 6.47 2.87
C THR A 10 11.06 7.90 2.83
N SER A 11 11.95 8.83 2.57
CA SER A 11 11.64 10.25 2.42
C SER A 11 12.12 10.70 1.05
N ARG A 12 11.17 10.94 0.13
CA ARG A 12 11.51 11.44 -1.22
C ARG A 12 11.94 12.89 -1.26
N ASN A 13 11.53 13.70 -0.28
CA ASN A 13 11.92 15.09 -0.07
C ASN A 13 11.81 15.44 1.41
N ALA A 14 12.46 16.53 1.81
CA ALA A 14 12.21 17.12 3.12
C ALA A 14 10.70 17.35 3.34
N GLY A 15 10.19 16.92 4.49
CA GLY A 15 8.79 17.11 4.87
C GLY A 15 7.81 16.10 4.25
N ASN A 16 8.28 14.98 3.71
CA ASN A 16 7.43 13.89 3.25
C ASN A 16 7.93 12.54 3.75
N LEU A 17 7.00 11.63 4.04
CA LEU A 17 7.28 10.23 4.36
C LEU A 17 6.39 9.33 3.54
N ASP A 18 6.95 8.22 3.07
CA ASP A 18 6.21 7.12 2.44
C ASP A 18 6.58 5.83 3.18
N VAL A 19 5.56 5.09 3.60
CA VAL A 19 5.63 3.86 4.40
C VAL A 19 5.07 2.71 3.60
N PHE A 20 5.78 1.59 3.59
CA PHE A 20 5.46 0.40 2.82
C PHE A 20 5.53 -0.87 3.67
N ASN A 21 4.64 -1.81 3.38
CA ASN A 21 4.70 -3.16 3.95
C ASN A 21 3.92 -4.14 3.07
N VAL A 22 4.23 -5.42 3.20
CA VAL A 22 3.39 -6.50 2.67
C VAL A 22 2.32 -6.85 3.71
N GLY A 23 1.05 -6.88 3.31
CA GLY A 23 -0.06 -7.30 4.18
C GLY A 23 -0.23 -8.82 4.24
N ASP A 24 -1.12 -9.31 5.12
CA ASP A 24 -1.48 -10.75 5.23
C ASP A 24 -1.91 -11.39 3.91
N ASN A 25 -2.41 -10.56 2.98
CA ASN A 25 -2.88 -10.97 1.68
C ASN A 25 -1.78 -11.01 0.61
N GLY A 26 -0.52 -10.74 0.97
CA GLY A 26 0.62 -10.69 0.06
C GLY A 26 0.70 -9.43 -0.81
N ARG A 27 -0.23 -8.47 -0.67
CA ARG A 27 -0.15 -7.19 -1.42
C ARG A 27 0.78 -6.22 -0.73
N VAL A 28 1.51 -5.43 -1.52
CA VAL A 28 2.25 -4.29 -1.01
C VAL A 28 1.31 -3.11 -0.84
N PHE A 29 1.34 -2.48 0.33
CA PHE A 29 0.58 -1.28 0.62
C PHE A 29 1.50 -0.08 0.77
N THR A 30 0.96 1.10 0.46
CA THR A 30 1.60 2.38 0.76
C THR A 30 0.70 3.27 1.60
N SER A 31 1.33 3.98 2.53
CA SER A 31 0.77 5.14 3.21
C SER A 31 1.78 6.27 3.18
N TRP A 32 1.31 7.50 3.11
CA TRP A 32 2.18 8.66 2.96
C TRP A 32 1.71 9.81 3.81
N TRP A 33 2.65 10.69 4.12
CA TRP A 33 2.43 11.88 4.93
C TRP A 33 3.17 13.06 4.31
N TYR A 34 2.48 14.20 4.27
CA TYR A 34 3.06 15.48 3.90
C TYR A 34 3.01 16.43 5.10
N GLN A 35 4.03 17.29 5.21
CA GLN A 35 4.05 18.35 6.20
C GLN A 35 2.77 19.21 6.12
N GLY A 36 2.12 19.39 7.27
CA GLY A 36 0.86 20.14 7.38
C GLY A 36 -0.39 19.35 7.01
N SER A 37 -0.27 18.07 6.66
CA SER A 37 -1.40 17.17 6.39
C SER A 37 -1.49 16.04 7.41
N ASP A 38 -2.64 15.39 7.46
CA ASP A 38 -2.75 14.07 8.09
C ASP A 38 -2.19 12.97 7.17
N TRP A 39 -1.91 11.81 7.77
CA TRP A 39 -1.55 10.62 7.01
C TRP A 39 -2.67 10.23 6.04
N ALA A 40 -2.27 9.85 4.82
CA ALA A 40 -3.14 9.28 3.82
C ALA A 40 -2.61 7.90 3.39
N GLY A 41 -3.46 7.09 2.75
CA GLY A 41 -3.05 5.82 2.17
C GLY A 41 -3.85 4.61 2.65
N GLY A 42 -3.16 3.52 2.98
CA GLY A 42 -3.75 2.18 3.02
C GLY A 42 -4.06 1.63 1.63
N ARG A 43 -3.39 2.16 0.59
CA ARG A 43 -3.62 1.83 -0.81
C ARG A 43 -2.71 0.67 -1.22
N ALA A 44 -3.27 -0.34 -1.88
CA ALA A 44 -2.47 -1.42 -2.46
C ALA A 44 -1.76 -0.94 -3.75
N ILE A 45 -0.49 -1.27 -3.87
CA ILE A 45 0.34 -1.10 -5.09
C ILE A 45 0.37 -2.40 -5.91
N GLY A 46 -0.49 -3.36 -5.58
CA GLY A 46 -0.52 -4.67 -6.24
C GLY A 46 0.50 -5.66 -5.69
N GLY A 47 0.74 -6.72 -6.46
CA GLY A 47 1.67 -7.80 -6.14
C GLY A 47 1.04 -8.90 -5.28
N PHE A 48 1.66 -10.08 -5.33
CA PHE A 48 1.32 -11.24 -4.50
C PHE A 48 2.60 -11.88 -3.97
N PHE A 49 3.08 -11.33 -2.87
CA PHE A 49 4.32 -11.70 -2.18
C PHE A 49 4.02 -12.57 -0.96
N PRO A 50 5.03 -13.24 -0.37
CA PRO A 50 4.84 -13.92 0.90
C PRO A 50 4.31 -12.92 1.95
N PRO A 51 3.27 -13.25 2.71
CA PRO A 51 2.76 -12.40 3.78
C PRO A 51 3.88 -11.95 4.70
N ASP A 52 3.86 -10.68 5.09
CA ASP A 52 4.83 -10.07 6.01
C ASP A 52 6.28 -10.00 5.49
N ALA A 53 6.52 -10.32 4.21
CA ALA A 53 7.83 -10.21 3.59
C ALA A 53 8.40 -8.78 3.71
N PRO A 54 9.70 -8.63 4.00
CA PRO A 54 10.35 -7.33 3.97
C PRO A 54 10.25 -6.67 2.60
N VAL A 55 9.94 -5.37 2.61
CA VAL A 55 10.03 -4.50 1.44
C VAL A 55 11.26 -3.63 1.65
N ALA A 56 12.09 -3.48 0.62
CA ALA A 56 13.09 -2.41 0.60
C ALA A 56 12.54 -1.21 -0.16
N ALA A 57 12.76 -0.01 0.36
CA ALA A 57 12.34 1.23 -0.27
C ALA A 57 13.50 2.21 -0.33
N ILE A 58 13.68 2.88 -1.45
CA ILE A 58 14.68 3.93 -1.60
C ILE A 58 14.17 5.05 -2.51
N SER A 59 14.50 6.29 -2.15
CA SER A 59 14.36 7.44 -3.02
C SER A 59 15.70 7.74 -3.67
N LYS A 60 15.87 7.35 -4.94
CA LYS A 60 17.11 7.58 -5.71
C LYS A 60 17.29 9.03 -6.17
N SER A 61 16.20 9.80 -6.21
CA SER A 61 16.16 11.22 -6.54
C SER A 61 14.89 11.84 -5.97
N PRO A 62 14.84 13.16 -5.76
CA PRO A 62 13.61 13.87 -5.42
C PRO A 62 12.43 13.40 -6.26
N ASN A 63 11.26 13.26 -5.63
CA ASN A 63 10.01 12.88 -6.31
C ASN A 63 10.03 11.49 -7.00
N SER A 64 10.87 10.57 -6.52
CA SER A 64 10.87 9.18 -7.01
C SER A 64 11.07 8.18 -5.88
N ILE A 65 10.49 6.99 -6.02
CA ILE A 65 10.68 5.88 -5.08
C ILE A 65 10.77 4.58 -5.87
N ASP A 66 11.70 3.72 -5.47
CA ASP A 66 11.82 2.34 -5.96
C ASP A 66 11.61 1.37 -4.78
N LEU A 67 10.81 0.33 -5.02
CA LEU A 67 10.53 -0.74 -4.08
C LEU A 67 11.08 -2.07 -4.60
N PHE A 68 11.51 -2.93 -3.67
CA PHE A 68 11.99 -4.27 -3.96
C PHE A 68 11.43 -5.29 -2.97
N VAL A 69 11.01 -6.45 -3.47
CA VAL A 69 10.47 -7.55 -2.66
C VAL A 69 10.88 -8.89 -3.26
N THR A 70 11.24 -9.86 -2.41
CA THR A 70 11.47 -11.25 -2.84
C THR A 70 10.15 -12.02 -2.91
N GLY A 71 9.81 -12.51 -4.10
CA GLY A 71 8.58 -13.20 -4.45
C GLY A 71 8.41 -14.59 -3.85
N ASN A 72 7.19 -15.11 -3.96
CA ASN A 72 6.85 -16.49 -3.59
C ASN A 72 7.63 -17.53 -4.41
N ASP A 73 8.07 -17.16 -5.61
CA ASP A 73 8.90 -17.97 -6.51
C ASP A 73 10.41 -17.78 -6.31
N GLY A 74 10.80 -16.97 -5.31
CA GLY A 74 12.20 -16.65 -5.00
C GLY A 74 12.83 -15.59 -5.90
N ARG A 75 12.12 -15.04 -6.90
CA ARG A 75 12.64 -13.93 -7.71
C ARG A 75 12.52 -12.61 -6.96
N VAL A 76 13.45 -11.69 -7.21
CA VAL A 76 13.27 -10.31 -6.74
C VAL A 76 12.42 -9.56 -7.75
N TYR A 77 11.47 -8.78 -7.26
CA TYR A 77 10.61 -7.90 -8.04
C TYR A 77 10.84 -6.45 -7.66
N THR A 78 10.60 -5.55 -8.62
CA THR A 78 10.63 -4.11 -8.41
C THR A 78 9.35 -3.43 -8.87
N SER A 79 8.99 -2.36 -8.18
CA SER A 79 7.96 -1.39 -8.58
C SER A 79 8.47 0.00 -8.24
N TRP A 80 8.18 0.97 -9.07
CA TRP A 80 8.67 2.33 -8.92
C TRP A 80 7.54 3.34 -9.05
N TRP A 81 7.76 4.53 -8.50
CA TRP A 81 6.86 5.65 -8.54
C TRP A 81 7.60 6.94 -8.90
N TYR A 82 6.92 7.78 -9.68
CA TYR A 82 7.35 9.12 -10.02
C TYR A 82 6.19 10.09 -9.79
N GLU A 83 6.50 11.32 -9.38
CA GLU A 83 5.47 12.36 -9.28
C GLU A 83 4.72 12.55 -10.60
N GLY A 84 3.39 12.66 -10.50
CA GLY A 84 2.49 12.77 -11.65
C GLY A 84 2.16 11.44 -12.34
N GLN A 85 2.74 10.32 -11.88
CA GLN A 85 2.42 8.97 -12.34
C GLN A 85 1.86 8.12 -11.19
N ASP A 86 1.22 7.02 -11.55
CA ASP A 86 0.90 5.97 -10.59
C ASP A 86 2.10 5.02 -10.42
N TRP A 87 2.04 4.17 -9.39
CA TRP A 87 3.03 3.12 -9.18
C TRP A 87 3.05 2.14 -10.36
N SER A 88 4.24 1.72 -10.81
CA SER A 88 4.35 0.77 -11.91
C SER A 88 3.78 -0.62 -11.58
N GLY A 89 3.77 -1.00 -10.30
CA GLY A 89 3.25 -2.29 -9.82
C GLY A 89 1.72 -2.40 -9.76
N VAL A 90 0.96 -1.31 -9.94
CA VAL A 90 -0.51 -1.37 -9.89
C VAL A 90 -1.05 -2.37 -10.92
N ASN A 91 -2.19 -2.98 -10.59
CA ASN A 91 -2.76 -4.09 -11.34
C ASN A 91 -1.82 -5.31 -11.43
N ASP A 92 -1.04 -5.55 -10.38
CA ASP A 92 -0.15 -6.70 -10.23
C ASP A 92 0.98 -6.74 -11.28
N ASN A 93 1.38 -5.59 -11.81
CA ASN A 93 2.42 -5.42 -12.83
C ASN A 93 3.84 -5.23 -12.25
N TRP A 94 4.12 -5.88 -11.11
CA TRP A 94 5.47 -5.85 -10.53
C TRP A 94 6.47 -6.50 -11.47
N ARG A 95 7.59 -5.82 -11.70
CA ARG A 95 8.58 -6.24 -12.70
C ARG A 95 9.60 -7.20 -12.07
N PRO A 96 9.82 -8.41 -12.60
CA PRO A 96 10.87 -9.28 -12.10
C PRO A 96 12.26 -8.77 -12.53
N ILE A 97 13.22 -8.81 -11.62
CA ILE A 97 14.64 -8.55 -11.87
C ILE A 97 15.50 -9.83 -11.70
N GLY A 98 14.84 -10.99 -11.73
CA GLY A 98 15.46 -12.32 -11.70
C GLY A 98 15.87 -12.81 -10.31
N GLY A 99 16.62 -13.91 -10.30
CA GLY A 99 17.18 -14.54 -9.11
C GLY A 99 16.36 -15.72 -8.58
N PHE A 100 16.95 -16.51 -7.69
CA PHE A 100 16.28 -17.63 -7.02
C PHE A 100 16.73 -17.70 -5.56
N PHE A 101 16.08 -16.91 -4.72
CA PHE A 101 16.39 -16.71 -3.31
C PHE A 101 15.31 -17.33 -2.41
N PRO A 102 15.53 -17.44 -1.10
CA PRO A 102 14.48 -17.90 -0.19
C PRO A 102 13.23 -17.01 -0.34
N PRO A 103 12.01 -17.56 -0.48
CA PRO A 103 10.81 -16.75 -0.60
C PRO A 103 10.66 -15.77 0.57
N GLY A 104 10.49 -14.48 0.26
CA GLY A 104 10.37 -13.44 1.27
C GLY A 104 11.68 -13.10 1.99
N ALA A 105 12.84 -13.50 1.44
CA ALA A 105 14.13 -13.09 1.95
C ALA A 105 14.25 -11.55 1.98
N PRO A 106 14.80 -10.96 3.07
CA PRO A 106 15.15 -9.55 3.10
C PRO A 106 16.06 -9.19 1.93
N ILE A 107 15.66 -8.16 1.20
CA ILE A 107 16.47 -7.50 0.18
C ILE A 107 16.90 -6.16 0.76
N THR A 108 18.16 -5.79 0.56
CA THR A 108 18.67 -4.48 0.99
C THR A 108 19.10 -3.70 -0.23
N VAL A 109 18.79 -2.39 -0.24
CA VAL A 109 19.10 -1.49 -1.35
C VAL A 109 19.98 -0.35 -0.87
N ALA A 110 20.97 0.01 -1.67
CA ALA A 110 21.80 1.20 -1.48
C ALA A 110 21.88 2.01 -2.77
N SER A 111 22.21 3.29 -2.61
CA SER A 111 22.68 4.14 -3.70
C SER A 111 24.06 4.65 -3.33
N ARG A 112 25.04 4.47 -4.22
CA ARG A 112 26.43 4.96 -4.02
C ARG A 112 26.64 6.37 -4.56
N HIS A 113 25.76 6.83 -5.45
CA HIS A 113 25.59 8.22 -5.90
C HIS A 113 24.28 8.32 -6.71
N ALA A 114 23.87 9.54 -7.06
CA ALA A 114 22.71 9.76 -7.93
C ALA A 114 22.78 8.93 -9.22
N GLY A 115 21.65 8.39 -9.67
CA GLY A 115 21.55 7.62 -10.92
C GLY A 115 22.00 6.15 -10.84
N ASN A 116 22.23 5.61 -9.65
CA ASN A 116 22.51 4.19 -9.46
C ASN A 116 21.80 3.61 -8.22
N LEU A 117 21.48 2.32 -8.30
CA LEU A 117 21.05 1.48 -7.20
C LEU A 117 21.82 0.15 -7.19
N ASP A 118 22.07 -0.38 -6.00
CA ASP A 118 22.68 -1.69 -5.78
C ASP A 118 21.82 -2.47 -4.79
N LEU A 119 21.49 -3.71 -5.12
CA LEU A 119 20.70 -4.63 -4.32
C LEU A 119 21.55 -5.75 -3.77
N PHE A 120 21.20 -6.23 -2.57
CA PHE A 120 21.90 -7.31 -1.87
C PHE A 120 20.91 -8.27 -1.20
N VAL A 121 21.13 -9.57 -1.39
CA VAL A 121 20.32 -10.64 -0.79
C VAL A 121 21.17 -11.86 -0.49
N THR A 122 20.89 -12.53 0.63
CA THR A 122 21.51 -13.81 0.97
C THR A 122 20.72 -14.96 0.36
N GLY A 123 21.38 -15.75 -0.50
CA GLY A 123 20.76 -16.82 -1.26
C GLY A 123 20.51 -18.10 -0.48
N ASN A 124 19.87 -19.06 -1.15
CA ASN A 124 19.54 -20.38 -0.61
C ASN A 124 20.79 -21.20 -0.23
N ASP A 125 21.93 -20.90 -0.85
CA ASP A 125 23.23 -21.53 -0.60
C ASP A 125 24.06 -20.77 0.47
N GLY A 126 23.50 -19.74 1.07
CA GLY A 126 24.15 -18.91 2.07
C GLY A 126 25.12 -17.86 1.50
N ARG A 127 25.28 -17.77 0.17
CA ARG A 127 26.12 -16.72 -0.44
C ARG A 127 25.37 -15.40 -0.52
N VAL A 128 26.11 -14.30 -0.44
CA VAL A 128 25.57 -12.97 -0.75
C VAL A 128 25.60 -12.75 -2.25
N TYR A 129 24.49 -12.26 -2.80
CA TYR A 129 24.35 -11.88 -4.20
C TYR A 129 24.05 -10.40 -4.34
N THR A 130 24.48 -9.84 -5.47
CA THR A 130 24.18 -8.46 -5.86
C THR A 130 23.63 -8.35 -7.28
N SER A 131 22.78 -7.35 -7.48
CA SER A 131 22.33 -6.84 -8.77
C SER A 131 22.32 -5.32 -8.69
N TRP A 132 22.73 -4.66 -9.77
CA TRP A 132 22.87 -3.20 -9.80
C TRP A 132 22.14 -2.63 -11.01
N TRP A 133 21.77 -1.35 -10.88
CA TRP A 133 21.11 -0.57 -11.91
C TRP A 133 21.85 0.74 -12.13
N TYR A 134 21.87 1.19 -13.37
CA TYR A 134 22.34 2.51 -13.78
C TYR A 134 21.30 3.17 -14.65
N GLU A 135 21.22 4.49 -14.58
CA GLU A 135 20.40 5.26 -15.50
C GLU A 135 20.76 4.96 -16.97
N GLY A 136 19.73 4.66 -17.78
CA GLY A 136 19.89 4.25 -19.17
C GLY A 136 20.29 2.78 -19.39
N GLN A 137 20.46 1.99 -18.33
CA GLN A 137 20.68 0.55 -18.41
C GLN A 137 19.55 -0.20 -17.69
N ASP A 138 19.45 -1.50 -17.97
CA ASP A 138 18.59 -2.38 -17.19
C ASP A 138 19.33 -2.95 -15.97
N TRP A 139 18.60 -3.60 -15.07
CA TRP A 139 19.18 -4.31 -13.93
C TRP A 139 20.15 -5.40 -14.38
N SER A 140 21.30 -5.54 -13.71
CA SER A 140 22.27 -6.58 -14.07
C SER A 140 21.77 -8.01 -13.78
N GLY A 141 20.86 -8.16 -12.81
CA GLY A 141 20.30 -9.46 -12.39
C GLY A 141 19.23 -10.04 -13.32
N VAL A 142 18.76 -9.30 -14.33
CA VAL A 142 17.68 -9.75 -15.23
C VAL A 142 18.13 -11.02 -15.96
N ASN A 143 17.18 -11.92 -16.23
CA ASN A 143 17.46 -13.28 -16.74
C ASN A 143 18.32 -14.11 -15.77
N ASP A 144 18.07 -13.95 -14.46
CA ASP A 144 18.67 -14.72 -13.38
C ASP A 144 20.21 -14.59 -13.29
N ASN A 145 20.76 -13.45 -13.72
CA ASN A 145 22.20 -13.16 -13.77
C ASN A 145 22.73 -12.42 -12.51
N TRP A 146 22.14 -12.70 -11.35
CA TRP A 146 22.60 -12.13 -10.09
C TRP A 146 24.03 -12.58 -9.78
N ARG A 147 24.88 -11.63 -9.40
CA ARG A 147 26.31 -11.89 -9.19
C ARG A 147 26.58 -12.26 -7.73
N SER A 148 27.27 -13.36 -7.49
CA SER A 148 27.72 -13.71 -6.14
C SER A 148 28.91 -12.85 -5.69
N ILE A 149 28.87 -12.39 -4.45
CA ILE A 149 29.98 -11.77 -3.71
C ILE A 149 30.60 -12.79 -2.72
N GLY A 150 30.24 -14.07 -2.81
CA GLY A 150 30.73 -15.14 -1.95
C GLY A 150 30.15 -15.13 -0.53
N GLY A 151 30.81 -15.85 0.36
CA GLY A 151 30.45 -16.02 1.77
C GLY A 151 29.59 -17.26 2.04
N PHE A 152 29.46 -17.64 3.32
CA PHE A 152 28.63 -18.77 3.75
C PHE A 152 27.86 -18.41 5.03
N PHE A 153 26.72 -17.77 4.83
CA PHE A 153 25.87 -17.20 5.87
C PHE A 153 24.55 -17.97 5.99
N PRO A 154 23.74 -17.76 7.04
CA PRO A 154 22.41 -18.36 7.11
C PRO A 154 21.57 -17.93 5.90
N ALA A 155 20.89 -18.88 5.25
CA ALA A 155 20.07 -18.58 4.07
C ALA A 155 19.00 -17.53 4.39
N GLY A 156 18.90 -16.48 3.57
CA GLY A 156 17.96 -15.38 3.79
C GLY A 156 18.30 -14.48 4.99
N ALA A 157 19.51 -14.57 5.55
CA ALA A 157 19.95 -13.64 6.59
C ALA A 157 19.94 -12.18 6.08
N PRO A 158 19.46 -11.23 6.91
CA PRO A 158 19.45 -9.82 6.56
C PRO A 158 20.89 -9.28 6.41
N ILE A 159 21.06 -8.40 5.43
CA ILE A 159 22.31 -7.70 5.15
C ILE A 159 22.08 -6.23 5.45
N SER A 160 22.97 -5.59 6.20
CA SER A 160 22.99 -4.13 6.30
C SER A 160 24.06 -3.57 5.36
N VAL A 161 23.75 -2.44 4.74
CA VAL A 161 24.63 -1.74 3.80
C VAL A 161 24.70 -0.29 4.19
N THR A 162 25.90 0.29 4.12
CA THR A 162 26.05 1.73 4.25
C THR A 162 27.07 2.25 3.25
N SER A 163 26.98 3.54 2.95
CA SER A 163 27.98 4.24 2.15
C SER A 163 28.63 5.28 3.05
N ARG A 164 29.96 5.21 3.20
CA ARG A 164 30.69 6.22 3.98
C ARG A 164 31.00 7.48 3.18
N HIS A 165 31.00 7.40 1.86
CA HIS A 165 31.08 8.53 0.93
C HIS A 165 30.71 8.05 -0.48
N ALA A 166 30.48 8.98 -1.40
CA ALA A 166 30.17 8.65 -2.78
C ALA A 166 31.21 7.69 -3.39
N GLY A 167 30.74 6.68 -4.14
CA GLY A 167 31.61 5.70 -4.81
C GLY A 167 32.11 4.54 -3.94
N ASN A 168 31.53 4.33 -2.75
CA ASN A 168 31.82 3.19 -1.88
C ASN A 168 30.54 2.59 -1.28
N LEU A 169 30.59 1.29 -1.00
CA LEU A 169 29.61 0.54 -0.21
C LEU A 169 30.33 -0.42 0.74
N ASP A 170 29.78 -0.59 1.94
CA ASP A 170 30.22 -1.58 2.92
C ASP A 170 29.02 -2.41 3.36
N LEU A 171 29.14 -3.73 3.28
CA LEU A 171 28.14 -4.70 3.67
C LEU A 171 28.49 -5.35 5.00
N PHE A 172 27.47 -5.67 5.79
CA PHE A 172 27.57 -6.32 7.08
C PHE A 172 26.54 -7.42 7.23
N ILE A 173 26.97 -8.56 7.78
CA ILE A 173 26.11 -9.73 7.98
C ILE A 173 26.62 -10.57 9.16
N THR A 174 25.68 -11.15 9.92
CA THR A 174 26.00 -12.07 11.01
C THR A 174 26.05 -13.51 10.51
N GLY A 175 27.19 -14.18 10.68
CA GLY A 175 27.44 -15.53 10.19
C GLY A 175 26.81 -16.65 10.99
N ASN A 176 26.95 -17.87 10.46
CA ASN A 176 26.49 -19.11 11.09
C ASN A 176 27.18 -19.37 12.45
N ASP A 177 28.36 -18.81 12.66
CA ASP A 177 29.14 -18.90 13.90
C ASP A 177 28.86 -17.75 14.88
N GLY A 178 27.92 -16.86 14.55
CA GLY A 178 27.56 -15.70 15.37
C GLY A 178 28.50 -14.50 15.23
N ARG A 179 29.55 -14.58 14.40
CA ARG A 179 30.43 -13.42 14.15
C ARG A 179 29.82 -12.46 13.14
N VAL A 180 30.12 -11.18 13.27
CA VAL A 180 29.80 -10.19 12.22
C VAL A 180 30.91 -10.20 11.19
N TYR A 181 30.54 -10.20 9.91
CA TYR A 181 31.45 -10.13 8.76
C TYR A 181 31.18 -8.88 7.94
N THR A 182 32.21 -8.43 7.23
CA THR A 182 32.12 -7.32 6.28
C THR A 182 32.76 -7.63 4.93
N SER A 183 32.20 -7.03 3.89
CA SER A 183 32.76 -6.94 2.55
C SER A 183 32.52 -5.52 2.05
N TRP A 184 33.49 -4.95 1.35
CA TRP A 184 33.42 -3.57 0.88
C TRP A 184 33.75 -3.48 -0.61
N TRP A 185 33.25 -2.42 -1.22
CA TRP A 185 33.43 -2.10 -2.62
C TRP A 185 33.90 -0.66 -2.79
N TYR A 186 34.72 -0.45 -3.81
CA TYR A 186 35.15 0.87 -4.28
C TYR A 186 35.05 0.93 -5.79
N GLU A 187 34.81 2.13 -6.31
CA GLU A 187 34.88 2.37 -7.73
C GLU A 187 36.23 1.94 -8.33
N GLY A 188 36.17 1.16 -9.40
CA GLY A 188 37.34 0.58 -10.06
C GLY A 188 37.91 -0.69 -9.41
N GLN A 189 37.33 -1.16 -8.30
CA GLN A 189 37.70 -2.43 -7.66
C GLN A 189 36.53 -3.41 -7.67
N ASP A 190 36.83 -4.69 -7.43
CA ASP A 190 35.80 -5.68 -7.12
C ASP A 190 35.48 -5.68 -5.62
N TRP A 191 34.41 -6.34 -5.24
CA TRP A 191 34.05 -6.57 -3.84
C TRP A 191 35.14 -7.35 -3.12
N SER A 192 35.51 -6.94 -1.90
CA SER A 192 36.55 -7.63 -1.12
C SER A 192 36.17 -9.07 -0.74
N GLY A 193 34.88 -9.36 -0.62
CA GLY A 193 34.35 -10.67 -0.21
C GLY A 193 34.35 -11.76 -1.29
N VAL A 194 34.60 -11.42 -2.57
CA VAL A 194 34.61 -12.42 -3.66
C VAL A 194 35.62 -13.54 -3.38
N ASN A 195 35.29 -14.75 -3.86
CA ASN A 195 36.00 -15.99 -3.52
C ASN A 195 35.99 -16.27 -2.01
N ASP A 196 34.87 -15.97 -1.35
CA ASP A 196 34.60 -16.27 0.05
C ASP A 196 35.57 -15.58 1.05
N ASN A 197 36.13 -14.43 0.67
CA ASN A 197 37.11 -13.65 1.44
C ASN A 197 36.47 -12.58 2.35
N TRP A 198 35.28 -12.85 2.88
CA TRP A 198 34.62 -11.94 3.82
C TRP A 198 35.44 -11.78 5.09
N ARG A 199 35.63 -10.53 5.54
CA ARG A 199 36.45 -10.24 6.72
C ARG A 199 35.60 -10.30 7.98
N SER A 200 36.03 -11.08 8.98
CA SER A 200 35.37 -11.09 10.28
C SER A 200 35.72 -9.83 11.09
N ILE A 201 34.71 -9.22 11.71
CA ILE A 201 34.83 -8.14 12.71
C ILE A 201 34.76 -8.74 14.14
N GLY A 202 34.61 -10.05 14.28
CA GLY A 202 34.46 -10.74 15.56
C GLY A 202 33.05 -10.67 16.15
N GLY A 203 32.94 -10.96 17.43
CA GLY A 203 31.69 -11.01 18.20
C GLY A 203 31.09 -12.41 18.31
N PHE A 204 30.14 -12.59 19.23
CA PHE A 204 29.40 -13.83 19.40
C PHE A 204 27.92 -13.54 19.63
N PHE A 205 27.20 -13.37 18.52
CA PHE A 205 25.80 -12.97 18.46
C PHE A 205 24.92 -14.13 17.98
N PRO A 206 23.58 -14.03 18.07
CA PRO A 206 22.71 -15.06 17.50
C PRO A 206 22.98 -15.18 15.98
N ALA A 207 23.10 -16.41 15.48
CA ALA A 207 23.40 -16.65 14.07
C ALA A 207 22.33 -16.00 13.17
N GLY A 208 22.76 -15.23 12.18
CA GLY A 208 21.85 -14.51 11.28
C GLY A 208 21.09 -13.35 11.91
N ALA A 209 21.42 -12.92 13.13
CA ALA A 209 20.84 -11.73 13.74
C ALA A 209 21.08 -10.49 12.86
N PRO A 210 20.09 -9.58 12.73
CA PRO A 210 20.28 -8.30 12.06
C PRO A 210 21.37 -7.50 12.77
N VAL A 211 22.41 -7.15 12.01
CA VAL A 211 23.36 -6.09 12.37
C VAL A 211 22.95 -4.84 11.60
N GLU A 212 22.94 -3.70 12.26
CA GLU A 212 22.56 -2.43 11.64
C GLU A 212 23.79 -1.52 11.51
N ALA A 213 24.00 -0.97 10.31
CA ALA A 213 25.16 -0.16 9.97
C ALA A 213 24.76 1.27 9.56
N ILE A 214 25.48 2.26 10.08
CA ILE A 214 25.27 3.66 9.71
C ILE A 214 26.59 4.41 9.59
N SER A 215 26.68 5.25 8.57
CA SER A 215 27.73 6.26 8.43
C SER A 215 27.22 7.59 9.01
N LYS A 216 27.72 7.98 10.18
CA LYS A 216 27.36 9.26 10.83
C LYS A 216 28.11 10.47 10.27
N SER A 217 29.22 10.22 9.59
CA SER A 217 30.11 11.22 8.98
C SER A 217 30.95 10.54 7.92
N PRO A 218 31.47 11.28 6.92
CA PRO A 218 32.40 10.72 5.95
C PRO A 218 33.52 9.94 6.61
N ASN A 219 33.88 8.79 6.02
CA ASN A 219 34.99 7.95 6.47
C ASN A 219 34.83 7.35 7.88
N SER A 220 33.59 7.15 8.32
CA SER A 220 33.28 6.46 9.57
C SER A 220 32.07 5.54 9.41
N ILE A 221 32.06 4.43 10.15
CA ILE A 221 30.93 3.50 10.20
C ILE A 221 30.75 3.05 11.65
N ASP A 222 29.50 3.01 12.12
CA ASP A 222 29.10 2.44 13.38
C ASP A 222 28.15 1.25 13.12
N LEU A 223 28.37 0.15 13.84
CA LEU A 223 27.56 -1.06 13.81
C LEU A 223 26.84 -1.26 15.14
N PHE A 224 25.63 -1.79 15.09
CA PHE A 224 24.82 -2.12 16.26
C PHE A 224 24.17 -3.49 16.11
N ILE A 225 24.17 -4.28 17.19
CA ILE A 225 23.58 -5.61 17.20
C ILE A 225 23.11 -6.01 18.60
N THR A 226 22.00 -6.74 18.69
CA THR A 226 21.50 -7.29 19.96
C THR A 226 22.09 -8.68 20.21
N GLY A 227 22.81 -8.83 21.33
CA GLY A 227 23.52 -10.05 21.66
C GLY A 227 22.67 -11.18 22.24
N ASN A 228 23.32 -12.33 22.43
CA ASN A 228 22.72 -13.53 23.02
C ASN A 228 22.22 -13.31 24.46
N ASP A 229 22.80 -12.33 25.17
CA ASP A 229 22.43 -11.92 26.52
C ASP A 229 21.37 -10.80 26.55
N GLY A 230 20.86 -10.41 25.38
CA GLY A 230 19.88 -9.34 25.23
C GLY A 230 20.44 -7.92 25.32
N ARG A 231 21.76 -7.74 25.52
CA ARG A 231 22.39 -6.42 25.50
C ARG A 231 22.60 -5.93 24.08
N VAL A 232 22.57 -4.61 23.89
CA VAL A 232 22.99 -4.00 22.63
C VAL A 232 24.49 -3.78 22.66
N TYR A 233 25.15 -4.15 21.57
CA TYR A 233 26.59 -3.96 21.36
C TYR A 233 26.84 -3.04 20.17
N THR A 234 27.97 -2.34 20.22
CA THR A 234 28.46 -1.51 19.13
C THR A 234 29.92 -1.81 18.79
N SER A 235 30.27 -1.63 17.52
CA SER A 235 31.62 -1.62 16.97
C SER A 235 31.70 -0.50 15.95
N TRP A 236 32.83 0.17 15.84
CA TRP A 236 33.00 1.31 14.96
C TRP A 236 34.32 1.21 14.18
N TRP A 237 34.34 1.91 13.06
CA TRP A 237 35.49 2.01 12.19
C TRP A 237 35.71 3.46 11.75
N TYR A 238 36.98 3.84 11.65
CA TYR A 238 37.43 5.10 11.08
C TYR A 238 38.50 4.80 10.04
N GLU A 239 38.57 5.62 9.00
CA GLU A 239 39.64 5.50 8.00
C GLU A 239 41.03 5.56 8.64
N GLY A 240 41.90 4.64 8.23
CA GLY A 240 43.24 4.47 8.79
C GLY A 240 43.29 3.74 10.13
N GLN A 241 42.15 3.32 10.69
CA GLN A 241 42.06 2.50 11.90
C GLN A 241 41.50 1.11 11.58
N GLU A 242 41.67 0.21 12.54
CA GLU A 242 41.01 -1.08 12.54
C GLU A 242 39.65 -1.01 13.23
N TRP A 243 38.78 -1.98 12.93
CA TRP A 243 37.48 -2.12 13.60
C TRP A 243 37.65 -2.30 15.11
N SER A 244 36.89 -1.55 15.91
CA SER A 244 36.98 -1.63 17.38
C SER A 244 36.55 -3.00 17.94
N GLY A 245 35.64 -3.70 17.25
CA GLY A 245 35.13 -5.01 17.64
C GLY A 245 36.07 -6.21 17.37
N LEU A 246 37.20 -6.01 16.67
CA LEU A 246 38.12 -7.13 16.35
C LEU A 246 38.58 -7.85 17.61
N ASN A 247 38.85 -9.15 17.46
CA ASN A 247 39.17 -10.06 18.56
C ASN A 247 38.07 -10.09 19.63
N ASP A 248 36.82 -10.05 19.17
CA ASP A 248 35.61 -10.15 19.98
C ASP A 248 35.45 -9.02 21.03
N ASN A 249 36.03 -7.83 20.76
CA ASN A 249 36.02 -6.66 21.66
C ASN A 249 34.84 -5.71 21.40
N TRP A 250 33.67 -6.25 21.03
CA TRP A 250 32.47 -5.46 20.85
C TRP A 250 32.05 -4.80 22.17
N ARG A 251 31.71 -3.51 22.11
CA ARG A 251 31.39 -2.72 23.30
C ARG A 251 29.89 -2.78 23.59
N SER A 252 29.50 -3.19 24.80
CA SER A 252 28.10 -3.08 25.21
C SER A 252 27.70 -1.63 25.50
N ILE A 253 26.49 -1.25 25.07
CA ILE A 253 25.83 0.02 25.42
C ILE A 253 24.61 -0.22 26.33
N GLY A 254 24.61 -1.36 27.05
CA GLY A 254 23.56 -1.76 28.00
C GLY A 254 22.27 -2.30 27.35
N GLY A 255 21.24 -2.42 28.17
CA GLY A 255 19.90 -2.85 27.80
C GLY A 255 19.63 -4.34 28.06
N PHE A 256 18.35 -4.72 28.06
CA PHE A 256 17.92 -6.11 28.18
C PHE A 256 16.71 -6.35 27.27
N PHE A 257 16.98 -6.80 26.05
CA PHE A 257 16.03 -6.94 24.96
C PHE A 257 16.01 -8.38 24.43
N PRO A 258 15.01 -8.79 23.64
CA PRO A 258 15.00 -10.10 23.03
C PRO A 258 16.28 -10.35 22.23
N ALA A 259 16.93 -11.50 22.45
CA ALA A 259 18.18 -11.84 21.79
C ALA A 259 18.01 -11.78 20.25
N GLY A 260 18.91 -11.06 19.58
CA GLY A 260 18.86 -10.88 18.12
C GLY A 260 17.72 -9.99 17.64
N ALA A 261 17.04 -9.25 18.53
CA ALA A 261 16.03 -8.27 18.12
C ALA A 261 16.67 -7.22 17.17
N PRO A 262 15.98 -6.87 16.06
CA PRO A 262 16.43 -5.82 15.16
C PRO A 262 16.53 -4.47 15.88
N ILE A 263 17.57 -3.73 15.53
CA ILE A 263 17.80 -2.35 15.96
C ILE A 263 17.61 -1.48 14.72
N SER A 264 16.96 -0.33 14.88
CA SER A 264 17.03 0.73 13.89
C SER A 264 17.83 1.89 14.46
N VAL A 265 18.66 2.49 13.61
CA VAL A 265 19.49 3.63 13.95
C VAL A 265 19.28 4.73 12.93
N THR A 266 19.24 5.97 13.38
CA THR A 266 19.20 7.12 12.49
C THR A 266 20.09 8.24 13.00
N SER A 267 20.39 9.19 12.13
CA SER A 267 21.09 10.41 12.46
C SER A 267 20.21 11.61 12.12
N ARG A 268 19.84 12.41 13.12
CA ARG A 268 19.07 13.64 12.88
C ARG A 268 19.93 14.81 12.39
N HIS A 269 21.24 14.76 12.60
CA HIS A 269 22.24 15.69 12.06
C HIS A 269 23.64 15.12 12.32
N ALA A 270 24.65 15.68 11.66
CA ALA A 270 26.04 15.28 11.87
C ALA A 270 26.42 15.32 13.37
N GLY A 271 27.19 14.32 13.83
CA GLY A 271 27.67 14.22 15.21
C GLY A 271 26.66 13.64 16.21
N ASN A 272 25.58 13.02 15.73
CA ASN A 272 24.60 12.36 16.59
C ASN A 272 24.06 11.06 15.97
N LEU A 273 23.71 10.12 16.84
CA LEU A 273 22.99 8.89 16.52
C LEU A 273 21.88 8.66 17.54
N ASP A 274 20.76 8.08 17.10
CA ASP A 274 19.66 7.61 17.94
C ASP A 274 19.29 6.18 17.54
N LEU A 275 19.25 5.29 18.53
CA LEU A 275 18.89 3.89 18.38
C LEU A 275 17.48 3.65 18.90
N PHE A 276 16.80 2.67 18.29
CA PHE A 276 15.46 2.23 18.66
C PHE A 276 15.37 0.71 18.64
N ILE A 277 14.71 0.14 19.65
CA ILE A 277 14.52 -1.30 19.81
C ILE A 277 13.26 -1.60 20.60
N THR A 278 12.58 -2.70 20.27
CA THR A 278 11.37 -3.15 20.98
C THR A 278 11.73 -4.15 22.08
N GLY A 279 11.34 -3.86 23.31
CA GLY A 279 11.63 -4.69 24.49
C GLY A 279 10.76 -5.93 24.64
N HIS A 280 11.10 -6.74 25.66
CA HIS A 280 10.33 -7.93 26.03
C HIS A 280 8.90 -7.61 26.47
N ASP A 281 8.68 -6.40 26.98
CA ASP A 281 7.38 -5.90 27.43
C ASP A 281 6.57 -5.25 26.28
N GLY A 282 7.09 -5.26 25.06
CA GLY A 282 6.45 -4.66 23.89
C GLY A 282 6.60 -3.14 23.79
N ARG A 283 7.33 -2.49 24.71
CA ARG A 283 7.61 -1.05 24.60
C ARG A 283 8.76 -0.80 23.64
N VAL A 284 8.73 0.34 22.97
CA VAL A 284 9.88 0.84 22.20
C VAL A 284 10.80 1.62 23.14
N TYR A 285 12.09 1.37 23.04
CA TYR A 285 13.14 2.03 23.80
C TYR A 285 14.09 2.78 22.88
N THR A 286 14.71 3.83 23.41
CA THR A 286 15.75 4.60 22.72
C THR A 286 17.00 4.81 23.58
N SER A 287 18.13 4.88 22.91
CA SER A 287 19.43 5.33 23.41
C SER A 287 20.04 6.24 22.36
N TRP A 288 20.72 7.29 22.78
CA TRP A 288 21.28 8.29 21.87
C TRP A 288 22.73 8.59 22.23
N TRP A 289 23.46 9.06 21.23
CA TRP A 289 24.86 9.42 21.33
C TRP A 289 25.09 10.82 20.75
N TYR A 290 26.00 11.56 21.37
CA TYR A 290 26.51 12.82 20.86
C TYR A 290 28.02 12.79 20.86
N GLU A 291 28.63 13.50 19.91
CA GLU A 291 30.06 13.72 19.92
C GLU A 291 30.53 14.33 21.25
N GLY A 292 31.54 13.69 21.86
CA GLY A 292 32.06 14.08 23.17
C GLY A 292 31.27 13.55 24.38
N GLN A 293 30.19 12.80 24.17
CA GLN A 293 29.44 12.10 25.22
C GLN A 293 29.45 10.59 25.00
N ASP A 294 29.13 9.84 26.05
CA ASP A 294 28.86 8.41 25.92
C ASP A 294 27.38 8.17 25.58
N TRP A 295 27.05 6.94 25.20
CA TRP A 295 25.67 6.50 24.95
C TRP A 295 24.80 6.66 26.19
N SER A 296 23.60 7.22 26.03
CA SER A 296 22.66 7.40 27.14
C SER A 296 22.19 6.08 27.75
N GLY A 297 22.16 5.00 26.97
CA GLY A 297 21.73 3.66 27.41
C GLY A 297 22.75 2.88 28.26
N VAL A 298 24.00 3.37 28.39
CA VAL A 298 25.03 2.70 29.20
C VAL A 298 24.56 2.55 30.65
N ASN A 299 24.95 1.43 31.28
CA ASN A 299 24.42 1.00 32.59
C ASN A 299 22.91 0.75 32.57
N ASP A 300 22.41 0.18 31.46
CA ASP A 300 21.01 -0.23 31.27
C ASP A 300 19.99 0.93 31.40
N ASN A 301 20.42 2.16 31.10
CA ASN A 301 19.61 3.39 31.20
C ASN A 301 18.83 3.71 29.92
N TRP A 302 18.41 2.69 29.16
CA TRP A 302 17.61 2.88 27.96
C TRP A 302 16.26 3.52 28.29
N ARG A 303 15.87 4.54 27.52
CA ARG A 303 14.65 5.31 27.78
C ARG A 303 13.47 4.70 27.03
N SER A 304 12.37 4.43 27.72
CA SER A 304 11.13 4.00 27.05
C SER A 304 10.42 5.16 26.36
N ILE A 305 9.91 4.91 25.15
CA ILE A 305 9.01 5.77 24.36
C ILE A 305 7.56 5.24 24.46
N GLY A 306 7.29 4.29 25.35
CA GLY A 306 5.97 3.66 25.50
C GLY A 306 5.62 2.70 24.36
N GLY A 307 4.33 2.37 24.26
CA GLY A 307 3.76 1.46 23.27
C GLY A 307 3.55 0.03 23.79
N PHE A 308 2.75 -0.74 23.05
CA PHE A 308 2.50 -2.16 23.35
C PHE A 308 2.47 -2.96 22.04
N PHE A 309 3.65 -3.36 21.60
CA PHE A 309 3.94 -4.03 20.34
C PHE A 309 4.37 -5.48 20.56
N PRO A 310 4.44 -6.33 19.52
CA PRO A 310 5.04 -7.65 19.66
C PRO A 310 6.47 -7.54 20.19
N ALA A 311 6.85 -8.38 21.17
CA ALA A 311 8.19 -8.33 21.75
C ALA A 311 9.27 -8.56 20.67
N GLY A 312 10.27 -7.67 20.61
CA GLY A 312 11.34 -7.74 19.61
C GLY A 312 10.89 -7.40 18.19
N ALA A 313 9.70 -6.79 18.01
CA ALA A 313 9.24 -6.30 16.72
C ALA A 313 10.25 -5.31 16.12
N PRO A 314 10.54 -5.39 14.80
CA PRO A 314 11.30 -4.36 14.11
C PRO A 314 10.57 -3.02 14.23
N VAL A 315 11.29 -2.02 14.71
CA VAL A 315 10.91 -0.60 14.63
C VAL A 315 11.80 0.04 13.57
N GLU A 316 11.21 0.84 12.70
CA GLU A 316 11.94 1.53 11.64
C GLU A 316 12.01 3.03 11.96
N ALA A 317 13.21 3.60 11.96
CA ALA A 317 13.48 4.99 12.29
C ALA A 317 14.01 5.76 11.08
N ILE A 318 13.47 6.96 10.85
CA ILE A 318 13.92 7.84 9.78
C ILE A 318 13.98 9.30 10.23
N SER A 319 15.02 10.00 9.80
CA SER A 319 15.13 11.45 9.86
C SER A 319 14.76 12.05 8.50
N LYS A 320 13.55 12.61 8.38
CA LYS A 320 13.08 13.27 7.14
C LYS A 320 13.63 14.69 6.95
N SER A 321 14.11 15.29 8.03
CA SER A 321 14.67 16.65 8.07
C SER A 321 15.53 16.78 9.31
N PRO A 322 16.53 17.70 9.31
CA PRO A 322 17.34 17.95 10.49
C PRO A 322 16.51 18.12 11.76
N ASN A 323 17.00 17.59 12.87
CA ASN A 323 16.37 17.72 14.19
C ASN A 323 14.95 17.13 14.30
N SER A 324 14.66 16.10 13.50
CA SER A 324 13.42 15.34 13.59
C SER A 324 13.64 13.85 13.37
N ILE A 325 12.83 13.03 14.04
CA ILE A 325 12.83 11.57 13.84
C ILE A 325 11.39 11.08 13.84
N ASP A 326 11.07 10.15 12.95
CA ASP A 326 9.81 9.43 12.93
C ASP A 326 10.09 7.93 13.06
N LEU A 327 9.27 7.25 13.86
CA LEU A 327 9.32 5.82 14.10
C LEU A 327 8.08 5.16 13.51
N PHE A 328 8.26 3.94 12.98
CA PHE A 328 7.19 3.11 12.45
C PHE A 328 7.31 1.68 12.97
N ILE A 329 6.19 1.09 13.38
CA ILE A 329 6.16 -0.27 13.94
C ILE A 329 4.82 -0.94 13.69
N THR A 330 4.82 -2.24 13.43
CA THR A 330 3.59 -3.02 13.30
C THR A 330 3.08 -3.44 14.68
N GLY A 331 1.83 -3.08 14.98
CA GLY A 331 1.08 -3.46 16.17
C GLY A 331 0.68 -4.92 16.24
N ASN A 332 0.29 -5.34 17.45
CA ASN A 332 -0.30 -6.67 17.71
C ASN A 332 -1.60 -6.91 16.91
N ASP A 333 -2.25 -5.85 16.42
CA ASP A 333 -3.44 -5.87 15.59
C ASP A 333 -3.15 -5.83 14.08
N GLY A 334 -1.87 -5.88 13.71
CA GLY A 334 -1.39 -5.81 12.32
C GLY A 334 -1.41 -4.40 11.72
N ARG A 335 -1.85 -3.36 12.45
CA ARG A 335 -1.78 -1.97 11.98
C ARG A 335 -0.38 -1.42 12.13
N VAL A 336 -0.04 -0.45 11.29
CA VAL A 336 1.21 0.31 11.45
C VAL A 336 0.94 1.51 12.35
N TYR A 337 1.84 1.72 13.31
CA TYR A 337 1.82 2.83 14.25
C TYR A 337 3.03 3.72 14.02
N THR A 338 2.88 4.99 14.37
CA THR A 338 3.94 6.00 14.32
C THR A 338 4.05 6.79 15.61
N SER A 339 5.28 7.17 15.93
CA SER A 339 5.67 8.13 16.96
C SER A 339 6.75 9.02 16.37
N TRP A 340 6.78 10.29 16.77
CA TRP A 340 7.73 11.25 16.21
C TRP A 340 8.35 12.09 17.31
N TRP A 341 9.51 12.65 17.00
CA TRP A 341 10.27 13.54 17.86
C TRP A 341 10.73 14.76 17.05
N TYR A 342 10.70 15.91 17.72
CA TYR A 342 11.29 17.15 17.24
C TYR A 342 12.12 17.75 18.36
N GLU A 343 13.19 18.45 18.00
CA GLU A 343 13.99 19.18 18.98
C GLU A 343 13.14 20.16 19.80
N GLY A 344 13.34 20.16 21.12
CA GLY A 344 12.56 20.95 22.07
C GLY A 344 11.21 20.34 22.48
N GLN A 345 10.83 19.18 21.94
CA GLN A 345 9.66 18.40 22.35
C GLN A 345 10.08 17.02 22.85
N ASP A 346 9.17 16.37 23.60
CA ASP A 346 9.31 14.94 23.89
C ASP A 346 8.71 14.10 22.75
N TRP A 347 8.99 12.80 22.76
CA TRP A 347 8.40 11.84 21.82
C TRP A 347 6.87 11.85 21.92
N SER A 348 6.18 11.84 20.78
CA SER A 348 4.71 11.81 20.76
C SER A 348 4.13 10.50 21.32
N GLY A 349 4.88 9.40 21.24
CA GLY A 349 4.47 8.07 21.73
C GLY A 349 4.54 7.86 23.24
N VAL A 350 5.15 8.76 24.02
CA VAL A 350 5.24 8.61 25.48
C VAL A 350 3.85 8.48 26.12
N ASN A 351 3.77 7.73 27.21
CA ASN A 351 2.50 7.34 27.84
C ASN A 351 1.59 6.55 26.88
N ASP A 352 2.19 5.73 26.02
CA ASP A 352 1.51 4.82 25.10
C ASP A 352 0.64 5.52 24.04
N ASN A 353 0.95 6.78 23.72
CA ASN A 353 0.21 7.63 22.76
C ASN A 353 0.64 7.45 21.30
N TRP A 354 1.00 6.23 20.90
CA TRP A 354 1.37 5.91 19.52
C TRP A 354 0.17 6.08 18.58
N ARG A 355 0.37 6.74 17.45
CA ARG A 355 -0.69 7.03 16.49
C ARG A 355 -0.73 5.95 15.41
N SER A 356 -1.88 5.34 15.15
CA SER A 356 -2.04 4.47 13.98
C SER A 356 -2.01 5.30 12.69
N ILE A 357 -1.26 4.87 11.69
CA ILE A 357 -1.41 5.40 10.32
C ILE A 357 -2.63 4.74 9.64
N PRO A 358 -3.13 5.27 8.50
CA PRO A 358 -4.31 4.76 7.83
C PRO A 358 -4.28 3.23 7.70
N PRO A 359 -5.29 2.53 8.25
CA PRO A 359 -5.32 1.08 8.21
C PRO A 359 -5.36 0.55 6.77
N GLN A 360 -5.03 -0.71 6.60
CA GLN A 360 -5.06 -1.39 5.30
C GLN A 360 -6.31 -2.28 5.21
N PRO A 361 -6.94 -2.39 4.03
CA PRO A 361 -7.94 -3.42 3.78
C PRO A 361 -7.35 -4.81 4.03
N SER A 362 -7.95 -5.52 4.98
CA SER A 362 -7.60 -6.87 5.39
C SER A 362 -7.97 -7.94 4.34
N GLY A 363 -8.73 -7.56 3.31
CA GLY A 363 -9.22 -8.48 2.28
C GLY A 363 -10.39 -9.34 2.75
N ARG A 364 -11.11 -8.91 3.79
CA ARG A 364 -12.32 -9.58 4.25
C ARG A 364 -13.46 -9.32 3.25
N ALA A 365 -14.35 -10.30 3.14
CA ALA A 365 -15.52 -10.16 2.29
C ALA A 365 -16.47 -9.08 2.82
N ILE A 366 -16.92 -8.19 1.93
CA ILE A 366 -17.88 -7.12 2.19
C ILE A 366 -19.09 -7.24 1.26
N ASN A 367 -20.20 -6.58 1.60
CA ASN A 367 -21.33 -6.39 0.70
C ASN A 367 -21.47 -4.91 0.36
N VAL A 368 -21.82 -4.62 -0.89
CA VAL A 368 -22.31 -3.31 -1.35
C VAL A 368 -23.77 -3.51 -1.75
N ALA A 369 -24.69 -2.68 -1.25
CA ALA A 369 -26.11 -2.74 -1.59
C ALA A 369 -26.72 -1.34 -1.59
N LEU A 370 -27.76 -1.12 -2.41
CA LEU A 370 -28.62 0.05 -2.28
C LEU A 370 -29.37 -0.05 -0.94
N GLU A 371 -29.30 1.00 -0.13
CA GLU A 371 -29.94 1.06 1.19
C GLU A 371 -31.29 1.76 1.11
N SER A 372 -31.32 2.92 0.46
CA SER A 372 -32.53 3.72 0.32
C SER A 372 -32.53 4.59 -0.92
N PHE A 373 -33.72 5.02 -1.30
CA PHE A 373 -33.96 6.02 -2.33
C PHE A 373 -34.78 7.14 -1.73
N ARG A 374 -34.41 8.40 -1.99
CA ARG A 374 -35.15 9.57 -1.55
C ARG A 374 -35.47 10.50 -2.73
N CYS A 375 -36.75 10.85 -2.88
CA CYS A 375 -37.18 11.93 -3.73
C CYS A 375 -36.96 13.27 -3.02
N HIS A 376 -36.41 14.27 -3.71
CA HIS A 376 -36.29 15.64 -3.19
C HIS A 376 -37.23 16.61 -3.88
N THR A 377 -37.49 16.41 -5.17
CA THR A 377 -38.39 17.24 -5.97
C THR A 377 -39.06 16.34 -6.99
N GLU A 378 -40.37 16.20 -6.83
CA GLU A 378 -41.32 15.54 -7.73
C GLU A 378 -41.63 16.48 -8.92
N THR A 379 -42.10 15.96 -10.06
CA THR A 379 -42.63 16.79 -11.14
C THR A 379 -44.14 16.84 -11.04
N ASP A 380 -44.71 17.94 -11.51
CA ASP A 380 -46.16 18.09 -11.61
C ASP A 380 -46.66 17.45 -12.94
N GLU A 381 -46.30 16.19 -13.21
CA GLU A 381 -46.72 15.44 -14.40
C GLU A 381 -48.03 14.67 -14.19
N ALA A 382 -48.70 14.31 -15.29
CA ALA A 382 -49.98 13.60 -15.24
C ALA A 382 -49.73 12.09 -15.16
N GLY A 383 -49.49 11.58 -13.96
CA GLY A 383 -49.17 10.17 -13.69
C GLY A 383 -48.75 9.98 -12.24
N ALA A 384 -48.45 8.74 -11.83
CA ALA A 384 -47.70 8.49 -10.60
C ALA A 384 -46.22 8.46 -10.97
N ASP A 385 -45.36 9.07 -10.16
CA ASP A 385 -43.91 8.99 -10.35
C ASP A 385 -43.41 7.61 -9.93
N GLU A 386 -42.89 6.85 -10.90
CA GLU A 386 -42.49 5.46 -10.69
C GLU A 386 -40.98 5.22 -10.93
N PRO A 387 -40.06 5.84 -10.16
CA PRO A 387 -38.64 5.71 -10.42
C PRO A 387 -38.11 4.29 -10.18
N TYR A 388 -37.12 3.89 -10.97
CA TYR A 388 -36.31 2.70 -10.73
C TYR A 388 -34.82 2.99 -10.97
N ILE A 389 -33.98 2.22 -10.28
CA ILE A 389 -32.52 2.41 -10.31
C ILE A 389 -31.87 1.23 -11.02
N ILE A 390 -31.02 1.52 -11.99
CA ILE A 390 -30.11 0.53 -12.59
C ILE A 390 -28.72 0.69 -12.01
N VAL A 391 -28.14 -0.41 -11.55
CA VAL A 391 -26.74 -0.47 -11.11
C VAL A 391 -25.99 -1.49 -11.96
N ALA A 392 -24.95 -1.05 -12.67
CA ALA A 392 -23.96 -1.96 -13.26
C ALA A 392 -22.75 -2.04 -12.32
N ALA A 393 -22.49 -3.24 -11.77
CA ALA A 393 -21.30 -3.52 -10.98
C ALA A 393 -20.27 -4.25 -11.85
N ILE A 394 -19.03 -3.78 -11.81
CA ILE A 394 -17.90 -4.31 -12.57
C ILE A 394 -16.80 -4.72 -11.59
N ASP A 395 -16.30 -5.96 -11.72
CA ASP A 395 -15.12 -6.46 -11.03
C ASP A 395 -13.97 -6.64 -12.03
N LEU A 396 -12.96 -5.77 -11.92
CA LEU A 396 -11.80 -5.74 -12.81
C LEU A 396 -10.82 -6.88 -12.56
N ARG A 397 -10.94 -7.62 -11.44
CA ARG A 397 -10.05 -8.71 -11.06
C ARG A 397 -10.57 -10.09 -11.39
N SER A 398 -11.76 -10.19 -11.98
CA SER A 398 -12.36 -11.51 -12.23
C SER A 398 -11.48 -12.35 -13.15
N THR A 399 -11.38 -13.64 -12.85
CA THR A 399 -10.61 -14.60 -13.65
C THR A 399 -11.53 -15.73 -14.10
N VAL A 400 -11.44 -16.10 -15.37
CA VAL A 400 -12.14 -17.27 -15.93
C VAL A 400 -11.15 -18.41 -16.07
N ASN A 401 -11.49 -19.59 -15.56
CA ASN A 401 -10.63 -20.76 -15.65
C ASN A 401 -10.88 -21.50 -16.98
N VAL A 402 -9.84 -21.64 -17.81
CA VAL A 402 -9.88 -22.38 -19.07
C VAL A 402 -8.79 -23.45 -19.03
N GLY A 403 -9.19 -24.72 -18.89
CA GLY A 403 -8.25 -25.85 -18.88
C GLY A 403 -7.26 -25.86 -17.71
N GLY A 404 -7.63 -25.30 -16.55
CA GLY A 404 -6.75 -25.18 -15.38
C GLY A 404 -5.99 -23.85 -15.32
N PHE A 405 -6.05 -23.01 -16.36
CA PHE A 405 -5.42 -21.69 -16.40
C PHE A 405 -6.45 -20.59 -16.14
N GLY A 406 -6.19 -19.73 -15.14
CA GLY A 406 -7.01 -18.55 -14.87
C GLY A 406 -6.63 -17.40 -15.79
N LEU A 407 -7.53 -17.00 -16.69
CA LEU A 407 -7.39 -15.81 -17.52
C LEU A 407 -8.08 -14.62 -16.84
N PRO A 408 -7.41 -13.48 -16.62
CA PRO A 408 -8.04 -12.28 -16.07
C PRO A 408 -9.01 -11.69 -17.09
N ILE A 409 -10.30 -11.92 -16.86
CA ILE A 409 -11.38 -11.39 -17.68
C ILE A 409 -12.30 -10.64 -16.72
N PRO A 410 -12.28 -9.29 -16.74
CA PRO A 410 -13.20 -8.47 -15.98
C PRO A 410 -14.64 -8.93 -16.18
N ALA A 411 -15.41 -8.96 -15.10
CA ALA A 411 -16.80 -9.40 -15.12
C ALA A 411 -17.71 -8.24 -14.75
N SER A 412 -18.92 -8.19 -15.31
CA SER A 412 -19.94 -7.24 -14.89
C SER A 412 -21.32 -7.89 -14.74
N ARG A 413 -22.16 -7.26 -13.92
CA ARG A 413 -23.58 -7.58 -13.80
C ARG A 413 -24.40 -6.31 -13.60
N ALA A 414 -25.52 -6.22 -14.30
CA ALA A 414 -26.53 -5.20 -14.07
C ALA A 414 -27.60 -5.69 -13.09
N PHE A 415 -28.11 -4.77 -12.28
CA PHE A 415 -29.15 -4.95 -11.26
C PHE A 415 -30.20 -3.84 -11.43
N VAL A 416 -31.44 -4.15 -11.05
CA VAL A 416 -32.57 -3.21 -11.04
C VAL A 416 -33.13 -3.18 -9.62
N TYR A 417 -33.45 -1.99 -9.14
CA TYR A 417 -34.15 -1.73 -7.89
C TYR A 417 -35.39 -0.88 -8.16
N GLY A 418 -36.52 -1.25 -7.57
CA GLY A 418 -37.83 -0.68 -7.91
C GLY A 418 -38.57 -1.49 -8.99
N ALA A 419 -39.56 -0.91 -9.67
CA ALA A 419 -40.02 0.47 -9.52
C ALA A 419 -40.53 0.78 -8.11
N PHE A 420 -40.33 2.02 -7.67
CA PHE A 420 -40.95 2.56 -6.46
C PHE A 420 -42.22 3.24 -6.92
N GLU A 421 -43.38 2.72 -6.54
CA GLU A 421 -44.68 3.26 -6.96
C GLU A 421 -45.06 4.49 -6.11
N ASP A 422 -45.70 5.48 -6.74
CA ASP A 422 -46.35 6.63 -6.09
C ASP A 422 -45.39 7.45 -5.22
N VAL A 423 -44.25 7.85 -5.78
CA VAL A 423 -43.18 8.52 -5.02
C VAL A 423 -43.43 10.02 -4.88
N ASP A 424 -43.78 10.45 -3.67
CA ASP A 424 -44.04 11.85 -3.35
C ASP A 424 -42.76 12.68 -3.13
N GLU A 425 -42.87 14.01 -3.26
CA GLU A 425 -41.82 14.95 -2.83
C GLU A 425 -41.39 14.70 -1.36
N GLN A 426 -40.08 14.60 -1.13
CA GLN A 426 -39.45 14.29 0.16
C GLN A 426 -39.65 12.86 0.67
N GLU A 427 -40.29 11.97 -0.09
CA GLU A 427 -40.46 10.57 0.29
C GLU A 427 -39.13 9.81 0.30
N THR A 428 -39.01 8.81 1.19
CA THR A 428 -37.86 7.92 1.27
C THR A 428 -38.28 6.45 1.33
N HIS A 429 -37.90 5.68 0.31
CA HIS A 429 -38.10 4.24 0.26
C HIS A 429 -36.86 3.51 0.78
N GLN A 430 -37.08 2.59 1.71
CA GLN A 430 -36.04 1.65 2.16
C GLN A 430 -36.00 0.45 1.24
N VAL A 431 -34.79 0.06 0.82
CA VAL A 431 -34.61 -1.02 -0.14
C VAL A 431 -34.22 -2.30 0.61
N PRO A 432 -34.94 -3.43 0.39
CA PRO A 432 -34.54 -4.71 0.95
C PRO A 432 -33.10 -5.06 0.56
N PHE A 433 -32.34 -5.61 1.51
CA PHE A 433 -30.94 -5.92 1.27
C PHE A 433 -30.76 -6.88 0.10
N GLN A 434 -30.24 -6.35 -1.00
CA GLN A 434 -29.88 -7.09 -2.20
C GLN A 434 -28.51 -6.57 -2.66
N PRO A 435 -27.43 -7.35 -2.49
CA PRO A 435 -26.09 -6.87 -2.78
C PRO A 435 -25.79 -6.87 -4.29
N VAL A 436 -25.12 -5.80 -4.74
CA VAL A 436 -24.57 -5.68 -6.10
C VAL A 436 -23.14 -6.18 -6.20
N TRP A 437 -22.42 -6.22 -5.07
CA TRP A 437 -21.03 -6.64 -5.01
C TRP A 437 -20.86 -8.13 -4.75
N GLY A 438 -19.82 -8.72 -5.33
CA GLY A 438 -19.65 -10.16 -5.50
C GLY A 438 -20.22 -10.72 -6.80
N LEU A 439 -21.05 -9.93 -7.50
CA LEU A 439 -21.74 -10.22 -8.76
C LEU A 439 -22.68 -11.44 -8.73
N ASN A 440 -22.47 -12.43 -7.86
CA ASN A 440 -23.37 -13.56 -7.61
C ASN A 440 -24.39 -13.27 -6.49
N GLY A 441 -24.30 -12.12 -5.82
CA GLY A 441 -25.13 -11.77 -4.67
C GLY A 441 -24.56 -12.23 -3.33
N GLU A 442 -23.31 -12.72 -3.30
CA GLU A 442 -22.60 -13.06 -2.07
C GLU A 442 -21.53 -12.01 -1.75
N ALA A 443 -21.15 -11.91 -0.47
CA ALA A 443 -20.08 -11.03 -0.05
C ALA A 443 -18.76 -11.42 -0.73
N ARG A 444 -18.01 -10.44 -1.22
CA ARG A 444 -16.71 -10.65 -1.88
C ARG A 444 -15.65 -9.71 -1.32
N SER A 445 -14.42 -10.19 -1.25
CA SER A 445 -13.30 -9.37 -0.78
C SER A 445 -13.04 -8.20 -1.74
N LEU A 446 -12.80 -7.03 -1.19
CA LEU A 446 -12.39 -5.84 -1.94
C LEU A 446 -11.19 -5.25 -1.21
N GLN A 447 -10.02 -5.25 -1.86
CA GLN A 447 -8.76 -4.84 -1.22
C GLN A 447 -8.28 -3.51 -1.75
N ASN A 448 -8.45 -3.28 -3.05
CA ASN A 448 -8.29 -1.96 -3.65
C ASN A 448 -9.66 -1.54 -4.20
N PRO A 449 -10.26 -0.44 -3.72
CA PRO A 449 -11.54 0.03 -4.26
C PRO A 449 -11.48 0.35 -5.77
N ASP A 450 -10.28 0.68 -6.29
CA ASP A 450 -10.09 0.97 -7.71
C ASP A 450 -10.26 -0.28 -8.61
N ASP A 451 -10.25 -1.49 -8.04
CA ASP A 451 -10.53 -2.76 -8.74
C ASP A 451 -12.02 -2.92 -9.10
N THR A 452 -12.85 -1.95 -8.74
CA THR A 452 -14.30 -1.97 -8.92
C THR A 452 -14.80 -0.70 -9.55
N ILE A 453 -15.88 -0.84 -10.32
CA ILE A 453 -16.62 0.28 -10.89
C ILE A 453 -18.11 -0.01 -10.65
N PHE A 454 -18.83 0.96 -10.10
CA PHE A 454 -20.28 0.92 -9.96
C PHE A 454 -20.87 2.08 -10.74
N LEU A 455 -21.59 1.77 -11.82
CA LEU A 455 -22.33 2.77 -12.61
C LEU A 455 -23.79 2.73 -12.18
N VAL A 456 -24.34 3.89 -11.85
CA VAL A 456 -25.70 4.03 -11.35
C VAL A 456 -26.47 4.96 -12.26
N GLY A 457 -27.65 4.53 -12.69
CA GLY A 457 -28.61 5.32 -13.44
C GLY A 457 -29.94 5.35 -12.69
N LEU A 458 -30.62 6.48 -12.74
CA LEU A 458 -31.99 6.65 -12.26
C LEU A 458 -32.89 6.81 -13.49
N MET A 459 -33.95 6.02 -13.53
CA MET A 459 -34.94 5.98 -14.60
C MET A 459 -36.31 6.24 -14.02
N GLU A 460 -37.20 6.77 -14.84
CA GLU A 460 -38.63 6.91 -14.63
C GLU A 460 -39.31 5.77 -15.38
N TRP A 461 -40.24 5.09 -14.72
CA TRP A 461 -40.96 3.96 -15.31
C TRP A 461 -42.26 4.45 -15.95
N ASP A 462 -42.38 4.23 -17.26
CA ASP A 462 -43.62 4.42 -18.02
C ASP A 462 -44.07 3.05 -18.57
N ASP A 463 -44.25 2.93 -19.90
CA ASP A 463 -44.57 1.67 -20.59
C ASP A 463 -43.32 0.83 -20.96
N GLY A 464 -42.14 1.18 -20.43
CA GLY A 464 -40.90 0.47 -20.70
C GLY A 464 -40.74 -0.82 -19.91
N ASN A 465 -39.65 -1.53 -20.20
CA ASN A 465 -39.34 -2.82 -19.56
C ASN A 465 -37.97 -2.74 -18.88
N ALA A 466 -37.98 -2.45 -17.57
CA ALA A 466 -36.78 -2.35 -16.76
C ALA A 466 -35.87 -3.60 -16.81
N GLN A 467 -36.43 -4.81 -16.99
CA GLN A 467 -35.64 -6.03 -17.15
C GLN A 467 -34.98 -6.12 -18.54
N ALA A 468 -35.68 -5.67 -19.59
CA ALA A 468 -35.08 -5.54 -20.91
C ALA A 468 -33.95 -4.49 -20.89
N LEU A 469 -34.15 -3.36 -20.22
CA LEU A 469 -33.13 -2.32 -20.07
C LEU A 469 -31.92 -2.83 -19.30
N ARG A 470 -32.14 -3.56 -18.19
CA ARG A 470 -31.08 -4.25 -17.45
C ARG A 470 -30.24 -5.15 -18.35
N ASN A 471 -30.88 -5.95 -19.20
CA ASN A 471 -30.19 -6.87 -20.10
C ASN A 471 -29.38 -6.11 -21.16
N LEU A 472 -29.92 -5.00 -21.66
CA LEU A 472 -29.21 -4.13 -22.60
C LEU A 472 -28.00 -3.46 -21.94
N VAL A 473 -28.16 -2.90 -20.75
CA VAL A 473 -27.07 -2.34 -19.95
C VAL A 473 -25.99 -3.38 -19.72
N ALA A 474 -26.36 -4.59 -19.31
CA ALA A 474 -25.41 -5.69 -19.13
C ALA A 474 -24.65 -6.01 -20.44
N ALA A 475 -25.34 -6.05 -21.59
CA ALA A 475 -24.71 -6.31 -22.89
C ALA A 475 -23.76 -5.18 -23.31
N SER A 476 -24.20 -3.92 -23.23
CA SER A 476 -23.43 -2.74 -23.63
C SER A 476 -22.20 -2.53 -22.74
N VAL A 477 -22.36 -2.64 -21.41
CA VAL A 477 -21.24 -2.54 -20.46
C VAL A 477 -20.24 -3.67 -20.68
N ASN A 478 -20.69 -4.92 -20.86
CA ASN A 478 -19.78 -6.02 -21.17
C ASN A 478 -19.03 -5.79 -22.49
N SER A 479 -19.72 -5.34 -23.54
CA SER A 479 -19.07 -5.03 -24.82
C SER A 479 -17.97 -3.97 -24.67
N ALA A 480 -18.26 -2.89 -23.95
CA ALA A 480 -17.27 -1.84 -23.67
C ALA A 480 -16.13 -2.33 -22.78
N LEU A 481 -16.43 -3.20 -21.81
CA LEU A 481 -15.44 -3.81 -20.94
C LEU A 481 -14.44 -4.66 -21.73
N PHE A 482 -14.93 -5.51 -22.64
CA PHE A 482 -14.10 -6.28 -23.57
C PHE A 482 -13.30 -5.38 -24.52
N ALA A 483 -13.88 -4.29 -25.03
CA ALA A 483 -13.16 -3.33 -25.85
C ALA A 483 -12.05 -2.57 -25.08
N SER A 484 -12.19 -2.48 -23.75
CA SER A 484 -11.26 -1.77 -22.87
C SER A 484 -10.17 -2.65 -22.24
N LEU A 485 -10.02 -3.91 -22.66
CA LEU A 485 -9.05 -4.84 -22.05
C LEU A 485 -7.61 -4.30 -22.08
N ASN A 486 -7.22 -3.59 -23.13
CA ASN A 486 -5.88 -2.99 -23.26
C ASN A 486 -5.76 -1.60 -22.61
N VAL A 487 -6.83 -1.05 -22.04
CA VAL A 487 -6.81 0.26 -21.39
C VAL A 487 -6.28 0.11 -19.97
N THR A 488 -5.12 0.70 -19.68
CA THR A 488 -4.50 0.64 -18.34
C THR A 488 -4.96 1.76 -17.41
N ASP A 489 -5.31 2.93 -17.97
CA ASP A 489 -5.83 4.06 -17.19
C ASP A 489 -7.29 3.83 -16.78
N ARG A 490 -7.54 3.81 -15.46
CA ARG A 490 -8.88 3.60 -14.90
C ARG A 490 -9.86 4.67 -15.35
N SER A 491 -9.44 5.94 -15.41
CA SER A 491 -10.33 7.06 -15.75
C SER A 491 -10.84 6.93 -17.18
N THR A 492 -9.95 6.60 -18.11
CA THR A 492 -10.28 6.30 -19.51
C THR A 492 -11.23 5.12 -19.61
N ARG A 493 -10.97 4.03 -18.85
CA ARG A 493 -11.86 2.86 -18.81
C ARG A 493 -13.26 3.22 -18.27
N VAL A 494 -13.34 3.95 -17.16
CA VAL A 494 -14.62 4.43 -16.59
C VAL A 494 -15.38 5.25 -17.62
N ASN A 495 -14.72 6.16 -18.33
CA ASN A 495 -15.36 6.97 -19.37
C ASN A 495 -15.95 6.12 -20.51
N LEU A 496 -15.23 5.11 -20.99
CA LEU A 496 -15.72 4.19 -22.02
C LEU A 496 -16.95 3.39 -21.53
N LEU A 497 -16.87 2.86 -20.31
CA LEU A 497 -17.98 2.10 -19.71
C LEU A 497 -19.20 3.00 -19.46
N MET A 498 -18.98 4.23 -19.00
CA MET A 498 -20.04 5.22 -18.75
C MET A 498 -20.74 5.63 -20.06
N GLN A 499 -19.99 5.80 -21.15
CA GLN A 499 -20.56 6.06 -22.47
C GLN A 499 -21.48 4.92 -22.93
N ALA A 500 -21.04 3.67 -22.79
CA ALA A 500 -21.86 2.51 -23.13
C ALA A 500 -23.08 2.35 -22.21
N PHE A 501 -22.92 2.64 -20.92
CA PHE A 501 -24.00 2.62 -19.94
C PHE A 501 -25.07 3.66 -20.29
N ASN A 502 -24.69 4.92 -20.50
CA ASN A 502 -25.63 5.98 -20.88
C ASN A 502 -26.29 5.73 -22.24
N GLY A 503 -25.54 5.19 -23.22
CA GLY A 503 -26.13 4.79 -24.50
C GLY A 503 -27.19 3.70 -24.36
N ALA A 504 -26.99 2.75 -23.44
CA ALA A 504 -27.99 1.74 -23.13
C ALA A 504 -29.23 2.35 -22.44
N LEU A 505 -29.04 3.24 -21.46
CA LEU A 505 -30.14 3.93 -20.77
C LEU A 505 -31.06 4.72 -21.72
N GLN A 506 -30.50 5.25 -22.82
CA GLN A 506 -31.25 5.99 -23.84
C GLN A 506 -31.99 5.11 -24.85
N THR A 507 -31.84 3.79 -24.77
CA THR A 507 -32.46 2.89 -25.74
C THR A 507 -33.88 2.53 -25.29
N PRO A 508 -34.91 2.82 -26.10
CA PRO A 508 -36.29 2.47 -25.78
C PRO A 508 -36.48 0.96 -25.54
N THR A 509 -37.20 0.59 -24.48
CA THR A 509 -37.48 -0.82 -24.14
C THR A 509 -38.96 -1.20 -24.16
N GLY A 510 -39.80 -0.38 -24.80
CA GLY A 510 -41.25 -0.54 -24.91
C GLY A 510 -41.86 0.57 -25.78
N GLY A 511 -43.18 0.74 -25.74
CA GLY A 511 -43.91 1.86 -26.34
C GLY A 511 -45.40 1.79 -26.00
N PRO A 512 -46.18 2.88 -26.09
CA PRO A 512 -45.93 4.17 -26.76
C PRO A 512 -45.23 5.28 -25.96
N SER A 513 -45.22 5.25 -24.62
CA SER A 513 -44.28 6.05 -23.81
C SER A 513 -43.04 5.22 -23.50
N THR A 514 -41.88 5.83 -23.38
CA THR A 514 -40.63 5.11 -23.14
C THR A 514 -40.00 5.66 -21.88
N ASP A 515 -39.59 4.77 -20.97
CA ASP A 515 -38.87 5.12 -19.75
C ASP A 515 -37.85 6.24 -19.97
N GLU A 516 -38.01 7.33 -19.23
CA GLU A 516 -37.12 8.48 -19.30
C GLU A 516 -36.01 8.35 -18.26
N TRP A 517 -34.80 8.75 -18.64
CA TRP A 517 -33.68 8.85 -17.71
C TRP A 517 -33.74 10.14 -16.88
N VAL A 518 -33.52 10.02 -15.58
CA VAL A 518 -33.41 11.17 -14.67
C VAL A 518 -31.95 11.64 -14.65
N GLY A 519 -31.51 12.20 -15.77
CA GLY A 519 -30.14 12.69 -15.99
C GLY A 519 -29.12 11.61 -16.36
N LEU A 520 -27.86 12.03 -16.51
CA LEU A 520 -26.74 11.15 -16.87
C LEU A 520 -26.42 10.17 -15.74
N GLY A 521 -26.04 8.94 -16.12
CA GLY A 521 -25.48 7.96 -15.20
C GLY A 521 -24.22 8.48 -14.49
N GLN A 522 -24.02 8.03 -13.25
CA GLN A 522 -22.94 8.47 -12.36
C GLN A 522 -22.15 7.29 -11.82
N GLU A 523 -20.86 7.51 -11.57
CA GLU A 523 -20.01 6.51 -10.90
C GLU A 523 -20.16 6.63 -9.38
N LEU A 524 -20.50 5.54 -8.71
CA LEU A 524 -20.35 5.43 -7.26
C LEU A 524 -18.94 4.92 -6.94
N ARG A 525 -18.03 5.83 -6.61
CA ARG A 525 -16.65 5.48 -6.27
C ARG A 525 -16.48 5.21 -4.77
N LEU A 526 -16.01 4.01 -4.45
CA LEU A 526 -15.56 3.65 -3.09
C LEU A 526 -14.15 4.20 -2.83
N VAL A 527 -13.84 4.47 -1.56
CA VAL A 527 -12.47 4.75 -1.11
C VAL A 527 -12.02 3.72 -0.07
N THR A 528 -10.72 3.65 0.19
CA THR A 528 -10.12 2.68 1.13
C THR A 528 -10.79 2.70 2.50
N ALA A 529 -11.12 3.91 3.00
CA ALA A 529 -11.82 4.08 4.27
C ALA A 529 -13.20 3.40 4.30
N ASP A 530 -13.94 3.41 3.18
CA ASP A 530 -15.24 2.75 3.09
C ASP A 530 -15.07 1.24 3.29
N VAL A 531 -14.11 0.65 2.57
CA VAL A 531 -13.78 -0.78 2.61
C VAL A 531 -13.39 -1.20 4.01
N ILE A 532 -12.47 -0.47 4.66
CA ILE A 532 -12.00 -0.82 6.01
C ILE A 532 -13.13 -0.72 7.03
N LEU A 533 -13.96 0.31 6.95
CA LEU A 533 -15.12 0.45 7.84
C LEU A 533 -16.05 -0.76 7.70
N ALA A 534 -16.30 -1.21 6.47
CA ALA A 534 -17.12 -2.39 6.23
C ALA A 534 -16.47 -3.69 6.73
N GLU A 535 -15.17 -3.91 6.51
CA GLU A 535 -14.45 -5.11 6.95
C GLU A 535 -14.37 -5.24 8.48
N THR A 536 -14.34 -4.10 9.18
CA THR A 536 -14.34 -4.02 10.65
C THR A 536 -15.76 -4.09 11.25
N GLY A 537 -16.79 -4.28 10.42
CA GLY A 537 -18.17 -4.49 10.84
C GLY A 537 -18.99 -3.20 10.99
N GLY A 538 -18.45 -2.06 10.58
CA GLY A 538 -19.20 -0.83 10.40
C GLY A 538 -19.96 -0.79 9.06
N THR A 539 -20.61 0.35 8.79
CA THR A 539 -21.33 0.59 7.54
C THR A 539 -20.90 1.92 6.94
N ALA A 540 -20.29 1.90 5.76
CA ALA A 540 -20.01 3.11 4.99
C ALA A 540 -21.21 3.45 4.10
N ARG A 541 -21.57 4.74 4.02
CA ARG A 541 -22.70 5.21 3.21
C ARG A 541 -22.21 6.22 2.18
N ARG A 542 -22.58 6.01 0.92
CA ARG A 542 -22.30 6.90 -0.21
C ARG A 542 -23.60 7.25 -0.89
N SER A 543 -23.66 8.44 -1.48
CA SER A 543 -24.89 8.95 -2.07
C SER A 543 -24.62 9.64 -3.39
N LEU A 544 -25.52 9.43 -4.34
CA LEU A 544 -25.50 10.12 -5.64
C LEU A 544 -26.73 11.02 -5.72
N ARG A 545 -26.65 12.13 -6.46
CA ARG A 545 -27.80 13.02 -6.70
C ARG A 545 -28.05 13.10 -8.20
N PHE A 546 -29.25 12.76 -8.60
CA PHE A 546 -29.70 12.80 -9.99
C PHE A 546 -30.63 13.99 -10.19
N GLN A 547 -30.47 14.68 -11.32
CA GLN A 547 -31.31 15.80 -11.73
C GLN A 547 -31.70 15.63 -13.19
N GLY A 548 -33.00 15.60 -13.46
CA GLY A 548 -33.58 15.46 -14.79
C GLY A 548 -34.22 16.75 -15.28
N THR A 549 -34.23 16.95 -16.60
CA THR A 549 -35.08 17.94 -17.28
C THR A 549 -36.14 17.16 -18.04
N ALA A 550 -37.35 17.06 -17.52
CA ALA A 550 -38.48 16.62 -18.33
C ALA A 550 -38.76 17.71 -19.39
N ALA A 551 -38.08 17.61 -20.53
CA ALA A 551 -38.29 18.42 -21.73
C ALA A 551 -37.55 17.79 -22.92
N THR A 552 -38.30 17.05 -23.74
CA THR A 552 -37.85 16.39 -24.96
C THR A 552 -37.17 17.38 -25.93
N THR A 553 -35.92 17.13 -26.32
CA THR A 553 -35.34 17.73 -27.55
C THR A 553 -34.55 16.69 -28.35
N ARG A 554 -35.02 16.41 -29.58
CA ARG A 554 -34.30 15.62 -30.59
C ARG A 554 -33.01 16.36 -31.01
N LEU A 555 -31.88 15.68 -30.94
CA LEU A 555 -30.64 16.09 -31.61
C LEU A 555 -30.46 15.26 -32.90
N PRO A 556 -30.08 15.87 -34.03
CA PRO A 556 -29.26 15.20 -35.02
C PRO A 556 -27.78 15.29 -34.62
N SER A 557 -27.08 14.17 -34.74
CA SER A 557 -25.62 14.03 -34.59
C SER A 557 -24.84 14.76 -35.72
N PRO A 558 -23.49 14.78 -35.70
CA PRO A 558 -22.64 15.71 -34.96
C PRO A 558 -21.79 16.58 -35.90
N PHE A 559 -21.50 17.83 -35.52
CA PHE A 559 -20.34 18.56 -36.07
C PHE A 559 -19.66 19.37 -34.98
N ALA A 560 -18.34 19.24 -34.90
CA ALA A 560 -17.47 19.91 -33.95
C ALA A 560 -17.28 21.40 -34.30
N GLN A 561 -17.36 22.31 -33.31
CA GLN A 561 -16.48 23.49 -33.17
C GLN A 561 -16.69 24.24 -31.82
N ARG A 562 -15.65 25.00 -31.45
CA ARG A 562 -15.39 25.71 -30.17
C ARG A 562 -16.22 27.01 -29.99
N PRO A 563 -16.21 27.64 -28.79
CA PRO A 563 -17.41 28.22 -28.17
C PRO A 563 -17.66 29.68 -28.56
N THR A 564 -18.92 29.97 -28.86
CA THR A 564 -19.52 31.29 -28.63
C THR A 564 -20.86 31.08 -27.96
N SER A 565 -21.06 31.75 -26.83
CA SER A 565 -22.27 31.65 -26.01
C SER A 565 -23.51 32.05 -26.82
N PRO A 566 -24.62 31.30 -26.71
CA PRO A 566 -25.94 31.89 -26.81
C PRO A 566 -26.48 32.12 -25.40
N VAL A 567 -27.00 33.32 -25.20
CA VAL A 567 -27.88 33.66 -24.08
C VAL A 567 -29.12 32.78 -24.19
N TRP A 568 -29.44 32.05 -23.11
CA TRP A 568 -30.71 31.33 -22.97
C TRP A 568 -31.58 32.04 -21.93
N THR A 569 -32.78 32.42 -22.34
CA THR A 569 -33.90 32.72 -21.43
C THR A 569 -34.57 31.40 -21.01
N PRO A 570 -34.79 31.15 -19.71
CA PRO A 570 -35.51 29.95 -19.27
C PRO A 570 -37.02 30.12 -19.47
N ALA A 571 -37.68 29.10 -20.01
CA ALA A 571 -39.09 28.85 -19.69
C ALA A 571 -39.14 28.10 -18.35
N SER A 572 -40.02 28.53 -17.45
CA SER A 572 -40.14 28.00 -16.09
C SER A 572 -40.73 26.59 -16.08
N GLY A 573 -39.87 25.57 -15.94
CA GLY A 573 -40.23 24.22 -15.50
C GLY A 573 -39.46 23.88 -14.24
N ARG A 574 -40.11 23.24 -13.26
CA ARG A 574 -39.44 22.72 -12.05
C ARG A 574 -38.55 21.54 -12.46
N GLN A 575 -37.36 21.44 -11.85
CA GLN A 575 -36.41 20.37 -12.12
C GLN A 575 -36.64 19.20 -11.15
N HIS A 576 -36.65 17.97 -11.67
CA HIS A 576 -36.67 16.76 -10.86
C HIS A 576 -35.35 16.56 -10.13
N GLY A 577 -35.41 16.17 -8.85
CA GLY A 577 -34.22 15.93 -8.04
C GLY A 577 -34.40 14.74 -7.10
N CYS A 578 -33.55 13.71 -7.24
CA CYS A 578 -33.62 12.49 -6.42
C CYS A 578 -32.23 12.00 -5.99
N ARG A 579 -32.17 11.22 -4.90
CA ARG A 579 -30.91 10.74 -4.28
C ARG A 579 -31.00 9.27 -3.87
N PRO A 580 -30.28 8.34 -4.53
CA PRO A 580 -30.02 7.02 -3.99
C PRO A 580 -28.86 7.03 -2.98
N ASP A 581 -29.03 6.27 -1.89
CA ASP A 581 -28.03 6.01 -0.86
C ASP A 581 -27.60 4.53 -0.89
N VAL A 582 -26.30 4.30 -1.04
CA VAL A 582 -25.67 2.98 -1.10
C VAL A 582 -24.93 2.71 0.19
N ALA A 583 -25.24 1.58 0.83
CA ALA A 583 -24.57 1.11 2.04
C ALA A 583 -23.57 -0.01 1.74
N LEU A 584 -22.48 0.00 2.49
CA LEU A 584 -21.43 -1.00 2.45
C LEU A 584 -21.25 -1.61 3.84
N ALA A 585 -21.49 -2.92 4.00
CA ALA A 585 -21.46 -3.57 5.32
C ALA A 585 -21.03 -5.04 5.28
N ARG A 586 -20.50 -5.53 6.40
CA ARG A 586 -20.29 -6.97 6.67
C ARG A 586 -21.43 -7.51 7.53
N ARG A 587 -22.09 -8.59 7.10
CA ARG A 587 -23.15 -9.23 7.88
C ARG A 587 -22.55 -9.94 9.10
N ARG A 588 -23.01 -9.63 10.31
CA ARG A 588 -22.83 -10.54 11.46
C ARG A 588 -23.78 -11.71 11.28
N SER A 589 -23.26 -12.92 11.13
CA SER A 589 -24.11 -14.10 11.29
C SER A 589 -24.57 -14.12 12.75
N CYS A 590 -25.86 -13.89 12.98
CA CYS A 590 -26.46 -14.29 14.25
C CYS A 590 -26.48 -15.82 14.24
N SER A 591 -25.50 -16.47 14.86
CA SER A 591 -25.66 -17.86 15.27
C SER A 591 -26.80 -17.87 16.30
N GLY A 592 -27.96 -18.38 15.89
CA GLY A 592 -29.10 -18.56 16.76
C GLY A 592 -28.73 -19.50 17.91
N GLY A 593 -28.39 -18.93 19.06
CA GLY A 593 -28.39 -19.63 20.33
C GLY A 593 -29.82 -20.04 20.63
N ARG A 594 -30.15 -21.30 20.37
CA ARG A 594 -31.37 -21.93 20.92
C ARG A 594 -31.26 -21.89 22.44
N ARG A 595 -32.11 -21.07 23.07
CA ARG A 595 -32.53 -21.33 24.45
C ARG A 595 -33.35 -22.62 24.46
N ARG A 596 -32.85 -23.65 25.11
CA ARG A 596 -33.59 -24.47 26.07
C ARG A 596 -32.66 -24.84 27.21
#